data_AF-A0A1Y1XSX5-F1
#
_entry.id   AF-A0A1Y1XSX5-F1
#
_cell.length_a   1.000
_cell.length_b   1.000
_cell.length_c   1.000
_cell.angle_alpha   90.00
_cell.angle_beta   90.00
_cell.angle_gamma   90.00
#
_symmetry.space_group_name_H-M   'P 1'
#
loop_
_entity.id
_entity.type
_entity.pdbx_description
1 polymer ?
#
loop_
_entity_poly.entity_id
_entity_poly.type
_entity_poly.pdbx_seq_one_letter_code
_entity_poly.pdbx_strand_id
1 'polypeptide(L)'
;MPVIEIGSIEAYQKVINSGHTIIVDFYAIWCGPCKVISPKFEEFSDKYSGKAYFIKVDVDRFPNIVQPLSVSAMPTFMVFKNSQKVDEVVGADVKKLELMIQKYAA
;
A
#
# COMPACT_ATOMS: atom_id res chain seq x y z
N MET A 1 -1.02 -13.51 4.06
CA MET A 1 -1.56 -12.79 5.25
C MET A 1 -2.55 -11.78 4.70
N PRO A 2 -3.73 -11.61 5.31
CA PRO A 2 -4.71 -10.68 4.77
C PRO A 2 -4.16 -9.25 4.75
N VAL A 3 -4.52 -8.51 3.70
CA VAL A 3 -4.28 -7.07 3.60
C VAL A 3 -4.90 -6.38 4.81
N ILE A 4 -4.09 -5.63 5.57
CA ILE A 4 -4.56 -4.95 6.77
C ILE A 4 -5.17 -3.61 6.39
N GLU A 5 -6.44 -3.40 6.72
CA GLU A 5 -7.06 -2.08 6.61
C GLU A 5 -6.66 -1.21 7.80
N ILE A 6 -6.07 -0.05 7.52
CA ILE A 6 -5.71 0.91 8.55
C ILE A 6 -6.96 1.67 9.00
N GLY A 7 -7.30 1.55 10.28
CA GLY A 7 -8.40 2.27 10.92
C GLY A 7 -7.99 3.51 11.73
N SER A 8 -6.69 3.74 11.97
CA SER A 8 -6.20 4.91 12.70
C SER A 8 -4.79 5.33 12.27
N ILE A 9 -4.43 6.58 12.56
CA ILE A 9 -3.10 7.12 12.29
C ILE A 9 -2.05 6.42 13.16
N GLU A 10 -2.35 6.06 14.41
CA GLU A 10 -1.39 5.35 15.26
C GLU A 10 -1.08 3.95 14.72
N ALA A 11 -2.10 3.26 14.18
CA ALA A 11 -1.92 1.94 13.57
C ALA A 11 -1.00 2.03 12.35
N TYR A 12 -1.20 3.04 11.48
CA TYR A 12 -0.32 3.31 10.35
C TYR A 12 1.12 3.53 10.81
N GLN A 13 1.33 4.45 11.76
CA GLN A 13 2.66 4.76 12.29
C GLN A 13 3.35 3.55 12.90
N LYS A 14 2.62 2.73 13.65
CA LYS A 14 3.15 1.50 14.25
C LYS A 14 3.62 0.50 13.18
N VAL A 15 2.86 0.35 12.10
CA VAL A 15 3.21 -0.58 11.02
C VAL A 15 4.42 -0.09 10.23
N ILE A 16 4.47 1.19 9.82
CA ILE A 16 5.62 1.73 9.09
C ILE A 16 6.91 1.74 9.91
N ASN A 17 6.80 1.88 11.24
CA ASN A 17 7.93 1.88 12.18
C ASN A 17 8.34 0.46 12.62
N SER A 18 7.70 -0.60 12.12
CA SER A 18 8.00 -1.97 12.51
C SER A 18 9.37 -2.48 12.00
N GLY A 19 10.04 -1.74 11.12
CA GLY A 19 11.31 -2.13 10.50
C GLY A 19 11.15 -3.14 9.35
N HIS A 20 9.94 -3.61 9.09
CA HIS A 20 9.63 -4.46 7.95
C HIS A 20 9.38 -3.66 6.67
N THR A 21 9.47 -4.31 5.51
CA THR A 21 8.98 -3.75 4.25
C THR A 21 7.46 -3.70 4.28
N ILE A 22 6.89 -2.51 4.14
CA ILE A 22 5.44 -2.27 4.14
C ILE A 22 5.04 -1.75 2.76
N ILE A 23 3.95 -2.28 2.23
CA ILE A 23 3.40 -1.91 0.92
C ILE A 23 1.99 -1.39 1.18
N VAL A 24 1.77 -0.13 0.83
CA VAL A 24 0.57 0.63 1.15
C VAL A 24 -0.21 0.87 -0.12
N ASP A 25 -1.47 0.42 -0.16
CA ASP A 25 -2.44 0.75 -1.20
C ASP A 25 -3.29 1.94 -0.74
N PHE A 26 -3.10 3.09 -1.38
CA PHE A 26 -3.94 4.27 -1.22
C PHE A 26 -5.11 4.17 -2.18
N TYR A 27 -6.27 3.80 -1.63
CA TYR A 27 -7.48 3.54 -2.38
C TYR A 27 -8.61 4.50 -1.99
N ALA A 28 -9.63 4.55 -2.84
CA ALA A 28 -10.89 5.24 -2.55
C ALA A 28 -12.07 4.32 -2.90
N ILE A 29 -13.17 4.42 -2.16
CA ILE A 29 -14.34 3.53 -2.36
C ILE A 29 -14.99 3.76 -3.74
N TRP A 30 -14.97 5.00 -4.20
CA TRP A 30 -15.53 5.44 -5.49
C TRP A 30 -14.58 5.20 -6.68
N CYS A 31 -13.34 4.77 -6.43
CA CYS A 31 -12.35 4.50 -7.47
C CYS A 31 -12.62 3.16 -8.15
N GLY A 32 -13.17 3.21 -9.37
CA GLY A 32 -13.41 2.03 -10.21
C GLY A 32 -12.15 1.17 -10.45
N PRO A 33 -11.01 1.75 -10.88
CA PRO A 33 -9.76 1.02 -11.08
C PRO A 33 -9.23 0.32 -9.82
N CYS A 34 -9.47 0.89 -8.64
CA CYS A 34 -9.06 0.32 -7.36
C CYS A 34 -9.75 -1.04 -7.11
N LYS A 35 -11.03 -1.17 -7.48
CA LYS A 35 -11.78 -2.43 -7.34
C LYS A 35 -11.22 -3.55 -8.22
N VAL A 36 -10.63 -3.20 -9.36
CA VAL A 36 -10.03 -4.17 -10.29
C VAL A 36 -8.70 -4.70 -9.75
N ILE A 37 -7.88 -3.84 -9.15
CA ILE A 37 -6.55 -4.22 -8.65
C ILE A 37 -6.57 -4.81 -7.24
N SER A 38 -7.58 -4.48 -6.43
CA SER A 38 -7.76 -5.00 -5.06
C SER A 38 -7.62 -6.52 -4.93
N PRO A 39 -8.29 -7.38 -5.72
CA PRO A 39 -8.10 -8.84 -5.61
C PRO A 39 -6.68 -9.28 -5.97
N LYS A 40 -6.01 -8.55 -6.88
CA LYS A 40 -4.63 -8.84 -7.25
C LYS A 40 -3.65 -8.43 -6.15
N PHE A 41 -3.92 -7.32 -5.46
CA PHE A 41 -3.16 -6.88 -4.30
C PHE A 41 -3.28 -7.89 -3.15
N GLU A 42 -4.48 -8.43 -2.91
CA GLU A 42 -4.70 -9.53 -1.95
C GLU A 42 -3.92 -10.80 -2.33
N GLU A 43 -3.95 -11.22 -3.60
CA GLU A 43 -3.16 -12.35 -4.09
C GLU A 43 -1.65 -12.14 -3.85
N PHE A 44 -1.14 -10.92 -4.06
CA PHE A 44 0.25 -10.61 -3.75
C PHE A 44 0.53 -10.64 -2.26
N SER A 45 -0.39 -10.18 -1.41
CA SER A 45 -0.23 -10.22 0.04
C SER A 45 -0.08 -11.65 0.58
N ASP A 46 -0.73 -12.62 -0.06
CA ASP A 46 -0.56 -14.03 0.25
C ASP A 46 0.72 -14.61 -0.35
N LYS A 47 1.04 -14.29 -1.61
CA LYS A 47 2.25 -14.75 -2.30
C LYS A 47 3.55 -14.31 -1.62
N TYR A 48 3.59 -13.10 -1.09
CA TYR A 48 4.77 -12.52 -0.41
C TYR A 48 4.60 -12.46 1.12
N SER A 49 3.67 -13.25 1.66
CA SER A 49 3.42 -13.35 3.10
C SER A 49 4.72 -13.69 3.85
N GLY A 50 5.02 -12.91 4.89
CA GLY A 50 6.24 -13.07 5.70
C GLY A 50 7.48 -12.36 5.15
N LYS A 51 7.43 -11.80 3.93
CA LYS A 51 8.52 -10.99 3.35
C LYS A 51 8.20 -9.49 3.35
N ALA A 52 6.94 -9.14 3.14
CA ALA A 52 6.43 -7.79 3.25
C ALA A 52 5.04 -7.78 3.88
N TYR A 53 4.68 -6.65 4.49
CA TYR A 53 3.34 -6.41 5.00
C TYR A 53 2.57 -5.58 4.00
N PHE A 54 1.31 -5.93 3.80
CA PHE A 54 0.42 -5.27 2.85
C PHE A 54 -0.68 -4.59 3.65
N ILE A 55 -0.84 -3.29 3.45
CA ILE A 55 -1.86 -2.50 4.10
C ILE A 55 -2.61 -1.67 3.06
N LYS A 56 -3.87 -1.34 3.36
CA LYS A 56 -4.67 -0.42 2.55
C LYS A 56 -5.13 0.76 3.40
N VAL A 57 -5.08 1.96 2.82
CA VAL A 57 -5.42 3.23 3.45
C VAL A 57 -6.46 3.92 2.59
N ASP A 58 -7.61 4.21 3.20
CA ASP A 58 -8.67 4.97 2.56
C ASP A 58 -8.28 6.46 2.56
N VAL A 59 -8.14 7.02 1.36
CA VAL A 59 -7.72 8.42 1.20
C VAL A 59 -8.76 9.42 1.67
N ASP A 60 -10.05 9.04 1.65
CA ASP A 60 -11.15 9.90 2.11
C ASP A 60 -11.20 9.95 3.64
N ARG A 61 -10.82 8.86 4.31
CA ARG A 61 -10.80 8.79 5.78
C ARG A 61 -9.55 9.37 6.41
N PHE A 62 -8.40 9.30 5.72
CA PHE A 62 -7.11 9.70 6.27
C PHE A 62 -6.37 10.74 5.42
N PRO A 63 -6.96 11.92 5.13
CA PRO A 63 -6.32 12.95 4.31
C PRO A 63 -4.98 13.42 4.90
N ASN A 64 -4.83 13.39 6.23
CA ASN A 64 -3.60 13.76 6.93
C ASN A 64 -2.42 12.84 6.62
N ILE A 65 -2.67 11.57 6.26
CA ILE A 65 -1.62 10.63 5.83
C ILE A 65 -1.28 10.86 4.34
N VAL A 66 -2.30 11.17 3.55
CA VAL A 66 -2.25 11.24 2.08
C VAL A 66 -1.62 12.54 1.57
N GLN A 67 -1.99 13.69 2.16
CA GLN A 67 -1.49 15.01 1.79
C GLN A 67 0.05 15.12 1.80
N PRO A 68 0.76 14.75 2.89
CA PRO A 68 2.23 14.84 2.90
C PRO A 68 2.90 13.88 1.91
N LEU A 69 2.19 12.82 1.50
CA LEU A 69 2.68 11.85 0.52
C LEU A 69 2.39 12.26 -0.94
N SER A 70 1.72 13.40 -1.15
CA SER A 70 1.37 13.92 -2.49
C SER A 70 0.60 12.94 -3.38
N VAL A 71 -0.20 12.07 -2.77
CA VAL A 71 -1.07 11.13 -3.51
C VAL A 71 -2.16 11.95 -4.21
N SER A 72 -2.10 11.98 -5.54
CA SER A 72 -2.98 12.77 -6.40
C SER A 72 -3.87 11.92 -7.31
N ALA A 73 -3.59 10.62 -7.40
CA ALA A 73 -4.37 9.67 -8.18
C ALA A 73 -4.54 8.37 -7.39
N MET A 74 -5.67 7.70 -7.60
CA MET A 74 -5.96 6.41 -6.98
C MET A 74 -6.19 5.35 -8.07
N PRO A 75 -5.71 4.11 -7.88
CA PRO A 75 -4.92 3.65 -6.74
C PRO A 75 -3.48 4.16 -6.82
N THR A 76 -2.85 4.43 -5.68
CA THR A 76 -1.40 4.66 -5.59
C THR A 76 -0.80 3.70 -4.59
N PHE A 77 0.25 3.00 -4.99
CA PHE A 77 0.98 2.07 -4.15
C PHE A 77 2.30 2.69 -3.73
N MET A 78 2.63 2.61 -2.44
CA MET A 78 3.91 3.08 -1.93
C MET A 78 4.59 2.01 -1.10
N VAL A 79 5.92 1.93 -1.21
CA VAL A 79 6.74 1.05 -0.37
C VAL A 79 7.40 1.87 0.72
N PHE A 80 7.24 1.43 1.96
CA PHE A 80 7.93 1.96 3.11
C PHE A 80 8.90 0.93 3.66
N LYS A 81 10.13 1.37 3.95
CA LYS A 81 11.15 0.57 4.63
C LYS A 81 11.84 1.47 5.66
N ASN A 82 11.92 1.01 6.91
CA ASN A 82 12.45 1.81 8.03
C ASN A 82 11.81 3.21 8.10
N SER A 83 10.48 3.26 8.02
CA SER A 83 9.69 4.51 8.06
C SER A 83 9.95 5.51 6.93
N GLN A 84 10.70 5.12 5.89
CA GLN A 84 10.96 5.95 4.72
C GLN A 84 10.29 5.38 3.48
N LYS A 85 9.72 6.26 2.65
CA LYS A 85 9.22 5.92 1.32
C LYS A 85 10.42 5.58 0.42
N VAL A 86 10.44 4.39 -0.15
CA VAL A 86 11.55 3.90 -1.00
C VAL A 86 11.18 3.64 -2.45
N ASP A 87 9.89 3.52 -2.76
CA ASP A 87 9.38 3.41 -4.14
C ASP A 87 7.88 3.72 -4.16
N GLU A 88 7.35 4.04 -5.35
CA GLU A 88 5.92 4.27 -5.57
C GLU A 88 5.46 3.89 -6.99
N VAL A 89 4.21 3.45 -7.09
CA VAL A 89 3.53 3.15 -8.35
C VAL A 89 2.17 3.84 -8.34
N VAL A 90 1.99 4.76 -9.27
CA VAL A 90 0.72 5.48 -9.44
C VAL A 90 -0.11 4.79 -10.54
N GLY A 91 -1.37 4.47 -10.23
CA GLY A 91 -2.33 3.87 -11.14
C GLY A 91 -2.45 2.34 -11.00
N ALA A 92 -3.48 1.79 -11.64
CA ALA A 92 -3.81 0.37 -11.60
C ALA A 92 -2.94 -0.48 -12.56
N ASP A 93 -1.61 -0.38 -12.44
CA ASP A 93 -0.66 -1.16 -13.24
C ASP A 93 -0.17 -2.38 -12.45
N VAL A 94 -0.80 -3.53 -12.70
CA VAL A 94 -0.50 -4.81 -12.03
C VAL A 94 0.95 -5.25 -12.26
N LYS A 95 1.51 -5.03 -13.46
CA LYS A 95 2.87 -5.49 -13.78
C LYS A 95 3.91 -4.68 -13.02
N LYS A 96 3.76 -3.35 -13.01
CA LYS A 96 4.64 -2.48 -12.22
C LYS A 96 4.53 -2.76 -10.73
N LEU A 97 3.31 -2.96 -10.25
CA LEU A 97 3.06 -3.33 -8.85
C LEU A 97 3.78 -4.63 -8.48
N GLU A 98 3.66 -5.69 -9.29
CA GLU A 98 4.35 -6.97 -9.01
C GLU A 98 5.87 -6.81 -9.01
N LEU A 99 6.44 -6.11 -10.00
CA LEU A 99 7.88 -5.87 -10.08
C LEU A 99 8.40 -5.09 -8.87
N MET A 100 7.67 -4.06 -8.44
CA MET A 100 7.98 -3.30 -7.24
C MET A 100 7.93 -4.21 -6.00
N ILE A 101 6.88 -5.01 -5.84
CA ILE A 101 6.78 -5.95 -4.72
C ILE A 101 7.97 -6.93 -4.72
N GLN A 102 8.30 -7.53 -5.86
CA GLN A 102 9.44 -8.46 -5.97
C GLN A 102 10.77 -7.82 -5.59
N LYS A 103 10.97 -6.55 -5.97
CA LYS A 103 12.20 -5.80 -5.68
C LYS A 103 12.41 -5.56 -4.17
N TYR A 104 11.34 -5.33 -3.41
CA TYR A 104 11.44 -4.97 -1.98
C TYR A 104 11.00 -6.06 -1.00
N ALA A 105 10.27 -7.08 -1.45
CA ALA A 105 9.89 -8.27 -0.68
C ALA A 105 10.89 -9.43 -0.89
N ALA A 106 12.17 -9.11 -1.10
CA ALA A 106 13.26 -10.08 -1.28
C ALA A 106 13.85 -10.51 0.06
#